data_AF-F4MYB8-F1
#
_entry.id   AF-F4MYB8-F1
#
_cell.length_a   1.000
_cell.length_b   1.000
_cell.length_c   1.000
_cell.angle_alpha   90.00
_cell.angle_beta   90.00
_cell.angle_gamma   90.00
#
_symmetry.space_group_name_H-M   'P 1'
#
loop_
_entity.id
_entity.type
_entity.pdbx_description
1 polymer ?
#
loop_
_entity_poly.entity_id
_entity_poly.type
_entity_poly.pdbx_seq_one_letter_code
_entity_poly.pdbx_strand_id
1 'polypeptide(L)'
;MTQVQSGILLEHCRFAIFMEAKVQGEFDAIRQGCKKFCFALQELQQQFPNEHLGAVIAFGSDIWHDLSNGQGAKELKPFTALGKAPMIAPATQRDLLIHIQSLRQDINFTLAQAAVAAFGDAIAVEEETHGFRWVEERDFTGFIDGTENPQGESRPEVAVIADGEEDAGGSYVLVQRYEHDLKKMAAYSRT
;
A
#
# COMPACT_ATOMS: atom_id res chain seq x y z
N MET A 1 20.93 5.40 -10.04
CA MET A 1 19.64 5.87 -9.51
C MET A 1 18.82 4.63 -9.23
N THR A 2 18.35 4.48 -8.00
CA THR A 2 17.48 3.37 -7.62
C THR A 2 16.06 3.66 -8.14
N GLN A 3 15.42 2.66 -8.74
CA GLN A 3 14.08 2.83 -9.29
C GLN A 3 13.03 2.72 -8.17
N VAL A 4 12.22 3.76 -8.00
CA VAL A 4 11.08 3.78 -7.07
C VAL A 4 9.99 2.82 -7.55
N GLN A 5 9.34 2.11 -6.62
CA GLN A 5 8.19 1.27 -6.97
C GLN A 5 7.06 2.12 -7.57
N SER A 6 6.51 1.65 -8.69
CA SER A 6 5.56 2.42 -9.51
C SER A 6 4.33 2.91 -8.76
N GLY A 7 3.87 2.18 -7.73
CA GLY A 7 2.70 2.55 -6.95
C GLY A 7 2.90 3.65 -5.91
N ILE A 8 4.11 4.18 -5.70
CA ILE A 8 4.36 5.20 -4.66
C ILE A 8 3.94 6.60 -5.13
N LEU A 9 4.27 6.95 -6.38
CA LEU A 9 4.17 8.32 -6.86
C LEU A 9 2.94 8.58 -7.74
N LEU A 10 2.11 7.56 -8.00
CA LEU A 10 0.90 7.73 -8.82
C LEU A 10 -0.05 8.76 -8.22
N GLU A 11 -0.70 9.49 -9.11
CA GLU A 11 -1.69 10.50 -8.80
C GLU A 11 -3.04 10.13 -9.41
N HIS A 12 -4.10 10.61 -8.77
CA HIS A 12 -5.47 10.58 -9.26
C HIS A 12 -6.02 9.19 -9.71
N CYS A 13 -5.49 8.08 -9.18
CA CYS A 13 -6.03 6.74 -9.43
C CYS A 13 -7.46 6.60 -8.86
N ARG A 14 -8.31 5.87 -9.58
CA ARG A 14 -9.74 5.73 -9.23
C ARG A 14 -10.03 4.52 -8.37
N PHE A 15 -9.18 3.50 -8.46
CA PHE A 15 -9.40 2.21 -7.84
C PHE A 15 -8.12 1.73 -7.20
N ALA A 16 -8.25 1.06 -6.05
CA ALA A 16 -7.13 0.45 -5.36
C ALA A 16 -7.53 -0.91 -4.76
N ILE A 17 -6.57 -1.80 -4.61
CA ILE A 17 -6.68 -3.03 -3.83
C ILE A 17 -5.54 -3.02 -2.82
N PHE A 18 -5.90 -3.23 -1.55
CA PHE A 18 -4.97 -3.43 -0.45
C PHE A 18 -5.09 -4.88 -0.02
N MET A 19 -3.98 -5.61 -0.05
CA MET A 19 -3.90 -6.96 0.49
C MET A 19 -2.87 -6.97 1.62
N GLU A 20 -3.30 -7.38 2.81
CA GLU A 20 -2.42 -7.55 3.94
C GLU A 20 -2.32 -9.03 4.30
N ALA A 21 -1.10 -9.53 4.48
CA ALA A 21 -0.85 -10.96 4.65
C ALA A 21 0.13 -11.26 5.79
N LYS A 22 0.08 -12.51 6.27
CA LYS A 22 1.10 -13.14 7.11
C LYS A 22 2.01 -14.02 6.27
N VAL A 23 3.30 -14.06 6.58
CA VAL A 23 4.27 -14.96 5.95
C VAL A 23 4.24 -16.30 6.69
N GLN A 24 4.16 -17.40 5.95
CA GLN A 24 4.16 -18.76 6.50
C GLN A 24 5.08 -19.73 5.74
N GLY A 25 5.62 -19.31 4.59
CA GLY A 25 6.60 -20.07 3.82
C GLY A 25 8.04 -19.60 4.02
N GLU A 26 8.95 -20.28 3.34
CA GLU A 26 10.38 -19.95 3.33
C GLU A 26 10.65 -18.60 2.65
N PHE A 27 11.67 -17.86 3.12
CA PHE A 27 12.01 -16.56 2.54
C PHE A 27 12.41 -16.61 1.07
N ASP A 28 12.94 -17.74 0.58
CA ASP A 28 13.18 -17.93 -0.84
C ASP A 28 11.90 -17.90 -1.67
N ALA A 29 10.80 -18.46 -1.15
CA ALA A 29 9.49 -18.38 -1.80
C ALA A 29 8.97 -16.95 -1.81
N ILE A 30 9.17 -16.18 -0.74
CA ILE A 30 8.81 -14.76 -0.67
C ILE A 30 9.58 -13.94 -1.71
N ARG A 31 10.91 -14.13 -1.81
CA ARG A 31 11.75 -13.47 -2.82
C ARG A 31 11.32 -13.83 -4.25
N GLN A 32 11.00 -15.09 -4.50
CA GLN A 32 10.50 -15.54 -5.81
C GLN A 32 9.11 -14.95 -6.12
N GLY A 33 8.21 -14.90 -5.13
CA GLY A 33 6.89 -14.30 -5.25
C GLY A 33 6.98 -12.82 -5.63
N CYS A 34 7.88 -12.06 -4.99
CA CYS A 34 8.13 -10.66 -5.34
C CYS A 34 8.57 -10.51 -6.81
N LYS A 35 9.53 -11.33 -7.27
CA LYS A 35 10.01 -11.28 -8.67
C LYS A 35 8.89 -11.60 -9.66
N LYS A 36 8.09 -12.64 -9.40
CA LYS A 36 6.95 -13.04 -10.24
C LYS A 36 5.88 -11.95 -10.28
N PHE A 37 5.57 -11.35 -9.13
CA PHE A 37 4.61 -10.25 -9.05
C PHE A 37 5.10 -9.03 -9.84
N CYS A 38 6.35 -8.61 -9.67
CA CYS A 38 6.92 -7.49 -10.43
C CYS A 38 6.90 -7.75 -11.94
N PHE A 39 7.13 -8.99 -12.37
CA PHE A 39 7.02 -9.38 -13.77
C PHE A 39 5.57 -9.24 -14.29
N ALA A 40 4.59 -9.77 -13.56
CA ALA A 40 3.18 -9.66 -13.94
C ALA A 40 2.70 -8.19 -13.97
N LEU A 41 3.15 -7.37 -13.01
CA LEU A 41 2.92 -5.93 -13.01
C LEU A 41 3.46 -5.28 -14.30
N GLN A 42 4.71 -5.59 -14.66
CA GLN A 42 5.34 -5.05 -15.85
C GLN A 42 4.61 -5.45 -17.14
N GLU A 43 4.16 -6.70 -17.25
CA GLU A 43 3.37 -7.18 -18.39
C GLU A 43 2.04 -6.42 -18.51
N LEU A 44 1.31 -6.25 -17.39
CA LEU A 44 0.05 -5.51 -17.40
C LEU A 44 0.25 -4.02 -17.67
N GLN A 45 1.34 -3.42 -17.18
CA GLN A 45 1.69 -2.03 -17.52
C GLN A 45 2.00 -1.87 -19.01
N GLN A 46 2.67 -2.83 -19.64
CA GLN A 46 2.93 -2.82 -21.08
C GLN A 46 1.65 -3.04 -21.89
N GLN A 47 0.75 -3.90 -21.42
CA GLN A 47 -0.51 -4.18 -22.06
C GLN A 47 -1.50 -3.00 -21.94
N PHE A 48 -1.47 -2.29 -20.81
CA PHE A 48 -2.38 -1.20 -20.47
C PHE A 48 -1.64 0.10 -20.08
N PRO A 49 -0.86 0.70 -21.00
CA PRO A 49 0.06 1.78 -20.68
C PRO A 49 -0.61 3.08 -20.24
N ASN A 50 -1.89 3.27 -20.57
CA ASN A 50 -2.64 4.50 -20.28
C ASN A 50 -3.50 4.40 -19.00
N GLU A 51 -3.43 3.29 -18.27
CA GLU A 51 -4.33 3.02 -17.14
C GLU A 51 -3.72 3.37 -15.78
N HIS A 52 -2.52 3.95 -15.77
CA HIS A 52 -1.78 4.34 -14.57
C HIS A 52 -1.66 3.18 -13.56
N LEU A 53 -1.48 1.96 -14.05
CA LEU A 53 -1.29 0.81 -13.18
C LEU A 53 0.04 0.93 -12.44
N GLY A 54 -0.01 0.84 -11.11
CA GLY A 54 1.18 0.71 -10.29
C GLY A 54 0.89 -0.09 -9.02
N ALA A 55 1.95 -0.61 -8.45
CA ALA A 55 1.85 -1.35 -7.21
C ALA A 55 3.07 -1.14 -6.31
N VAL A 56 2.88 -1.48 -5.03
CA VAL A 56 3.89 -1.50 -3.99
C VAL A 56 3.82 -2.84 -3.27
N ILE A 57 4.97 -3.49 -3.09
CA ILE A 57 5.17 -4.51 -2.06
C ILE A 57 5.92 -3.86 -0.91
N ALA A 58 5.38 -3.98 0.30
CA ALA A 58 6.02 -3.54 1.54
C ALA A 58 6.03 -4.66 2.57
N PHE A 59 7.00 -4.62 3.49
CA PHE A 59 7.22 -5.65 4.50
C PHE A 59 7.10 -5.08 5.91
N GLY A 60 6.54 -5.86 6.82
CA GLY A 60 6.56 -5.55 8.25
C GLY A 60 7.98 -5.59 8.81
N SER A 61 8.19 -4.93 9.96
CA SER A 61 9.51 -4.75 10.58
C SER A 61 10.29 -6.06 10.74
N ASP A 62 9.66 -7.10 11.29
CA ASP A 62 10.33 -8.36 11.61
C ASP A 62 10.72 -9.11 10.33
N ILE A 63 9.79 -9.19 9.37
CA ILE A 63 10.02 -9.84 8.08
C ILE A 63 11.08 -9.10 7.26
N TRP A 64 11.08 -7.76 7.29
CA TRP A 64 12.12 -6.99 6.63
C TRP A 64 13.48 -7.27 7.24
N HIS A 65 13.59 -7.27 8.57
CA HIS A 65 14.83 -7.56 9.28
C HIS A 65 15.43 -8.91 8.84
N ASP A 66 14.60 -9.96 8.76
CA ASP A 66 15.04 -11.27 8.32
C ASP A 66 15.39 -11.30 6.82
N LEU A 67 14.60 -10.64 5.96
CA LEU A 67 14.85 -10.58 4.53
C LEU A 67 16.09 -9.74 4.16
N SER A 68 16.45 -8.74 4.96
CA SER A 68 17.61 -7.87 4.72
C SER A 68 18.85 -8.28 5.51
N ASN A 69 18.76 -9.31 6.36
CA ASN A 69 19.77 -9.66 7.37
C ASN A 69 20.11 -8.46 8.26
N GLY A 70 19.10 -7.68 8.64
CA GLY A 70 19.22 -6.51 9.52
C GLY A 70 19.91 -5.29 8.88
N GLN A 71 20.01 -5.24 7.57
CA GLN A 71 20.55 -4.09 6.83
C GLN A 71 19.44 -3.13 6.39
N GLY A 72 19.73 -1.84 6.39
CA GLY A 72 18.78 -0.79 5.98
C GLY A 72 17.57 -0.63 6.91
N ALA A 73 16.64 0.20 6.46
CA ALA A 73 15.39 0.60 7.08
C ALA A 73 15.54 1.02 8.56
N LYS A 74 16.49 1.94 8.82
CA LYS A 74 16.91 2.38 10.15
C LYS A 74 15.78 2.79 11.10
N GLU A 75 14.68 3.33 10.57
CA GLU A 75 13.53 3.81 11.36
C GLU A 75 12.35 2.84 11.37
N LEU A 76 12.47 1.69 10.70
CA LEU A 76 11.40 0.70 10.62
C LEU A 76 11.11 0.12 11.99
N LYS A 77 9.82 0.09 12.33
CA LYS A 77 9.33 -0.46 13.60
C LYS A 77 7.86 -0.86 13.46
N PRO A 78 7.38 -1.82 14.28
CA PRO A 78 5.95 -2.11 14.36
C PRO A 78 5.16 -0.88 14.80
N PHE A 79 3.92 -0.75 14.32
CA PHE A 79 3.02 0.29 14.80
C PHE A 79 2.74 0.10 16.31
N THR A 80 2.84 1.18 17.07
CA THR A 80 2.51 1.18 18.50
C THR A 80 1.09 1.70 18.68
N ALA A 81 0.24 0.94 19.38
CA ALA A 81 -1.14 1.36 19.62
C ALA A 81 -1.20 2.72 20.34
N LEU A 82 -2.12 3.58 19.90
CA LEU A 82 -2.29 4.94 20.42
C LEU A 82 -3.69 5.15 20.98
N GLY A 83 -3.81 6.05 21.95
CA GLY A 83 -5.10 6.44 22.54
C GLY A 83 -5.57 5.53 23.68
N LYS A 84 -6.83 5.70 24.08
CA LYS A 84 -7.49 4.96 25.16
C LYS A 84 -8.96 4.76 24.79
N ALA A 85 -9.57 3.67 25.25
CA ALA A 85 -10.98 3.42 24.99
C ALA A 85 -11.86 4.63 25.36
N PRO A 86 -12.84 5.02 24.52
CA PRO A 86 -13.28 4.32 23.30
C PRO A 86 -12.51 4.71 22.01
N MET A 87 -11.57 5.66 22.07
CA MET A 87 -10.81 6.15 20.90
C MET A 87 -9.39 5.56 20.92
N ILE A 88 -9.26 4.38 20.30
CA ILE A 88 -8.00 3.66 20.18
C ILE A 88 -7.63 3.48 18.70
N ALA A 89 -6.35 3.70 18.39
CA ALA A 89 -5.73 3.21 17.16
C ALA A 89 -5.01 1.90 17.51
N PRO A 90 -5.62 0.73 17.26
CA PRO A 90 -5.02 -0.55 17.62
C PRO A 90 -3.81 -0.87 16.74
N ALA A 91 -2.91 -1.71 17.24
CA ALA A 91 -1.81 -2.26 16.46
C ALA A 91 -2.17 -3.66 15.97
N THR A 92 -2.34 -3.81 14.65
CA THR A 92 -2.71 -5.06 13.97
C THR A 92 -1.67 -5.44 12.93
N GLN A 93 -0.39 -5.43 13.31
CA GLN A 93 0.74 -5.55 12.40
C GLN A 93 0.68 -6.81 11.51
N ARG A 94 0.84 -6.59 10.20
CA ARG A 94 0.95 -7.62 9.16
C ARG A 94 2.38 -7.70 8.65
N ASP A 95 2.66 -8.78 7.92
CA ASP A 95 4.01 -9.16 7.50
C ASP A 95 4.33 -8.64 6.09
N LEU A 96 3.31 -8.57 5.25
CA LEU A 96 3.36 -8.13 3.87
C LEU A 96 2.15 -7.25 3.57
N LEU A 97 2.39 -6.14 2.87
CA LEU A 97 1.37 -5.33 2.23
C LEU A 97 1.60 -5.35 0.72
N ILE A 98 0.54 -5.62 -0.04
CA ILE A 98 0.49 -5.36 -1.48
C ILE A 98 -0.56 -4.29 -1.72
N HIS A 99 -0.13 -3.13 -2.21
CA HIS A 99 -1.01 -2.04 -2.60
C HIS A 99 -0.97 -1.90 -4.12
N ILE A 100 -2.13 -2.08 -4.78
CA ILE A 100 -2.30 -1.98 -6.23
C ILE A 100 -3.25 -0.82 -6.50
N GLN A 101 -2.95 0.02 -7.47
CA GLN A 101 -3.84 1.10 -7.87
C GLN A 101 -3.77 1.39 -9.37
N SER A 102 -4.90 1.85 -9.94
CA SER A 102 -5.00 2.25 -11.33
C SER A 102 -6.28 3.03 -11.61
N LEU A 103 -6.53 3.33 -12.89
CA LEU A 103 -7.78 3.88 -13.39
C LEU A 103 -8.86 2.80 -13.61
N ARG A 104 -8.56 1.51 -13.43
CA ARG A 104 -9.42 0.38 -13.79
C ARG A 104 -9.41 -0.76 -12.77
N GLN A 105 -10.56 -1.03 -12.17
CA GLN A 105 -10.73 -2.08 -11.16
C GLN A 105 -10.43 -3.49 -11.70
N ASP A 106 -10.78 -3.78 -12.95
CA ASP A 106 -10.56 -5.08 -13.56
C ASP A 106 -9.07 -5.42 -13.73
N ILE A 107 -8.26 -4.41 -14.07
CA ILE A 107 -6.80 -4.57 -14.15
C ILE A 107 -6.21 -4.77 -12.74
N ASN A 108 -6.66 -4.00 -11.75
CA ASN A 108 -6.24 -4.18 -10.36
C ASN A 108 -6.53 -5.61 -9.88
N PHE A 109 -7.75 -6.09 -10.14
CA PHE A 109 -8.15 -7.45 -9.76
C PHE A 109 -7.31 -8.52 -10.47
N THR A 110 -7.02 -8.32 -11.75
CA THR A 110 -6.14 -9.23 -12.52
C THR A 110 -4.75 -9.30 -11.90
N LEU A 111 -4.18 -8.16 -11.50
CA LEU A 111 -2.87 -8.11 -10.83
C LEU A 111 -2.93 -8.70 -9.40
N ALA A 112 -4.03 -8.52 -8.66
CA ALA A 112 -4.23 -9.13 -7.35
C ALA A 112 -4.27 -10.67 -7.44
N GLN A 113 -4.95 -11.23 -8.45
CA GLN A 113 -4.92 -12.66 -8.72
C GLN A 113 -3.50 -13.14 -9.05
N ALA A 114 -2.75 -12.38 -9.84
CA ALA A 114 -1.34 -12.68 -10.13
C ALA A 114 -0.48 -12.63 -8.87
N ALA A 115 -0.77 -11.73 -7.92
CA ALA A 115 -0.09 -11.68 -6.63
C ALA A 115 -0.36 -12.95 -5.82
N VAL A 116 -1.62 -13.34 -5.65
CA VAL A 116 -1.99 -14.58 -4.92
C VAL A 116 -1.31 -15.79 -5.56
N ALA A 117 -1.29 -15.89 -6.89
CA ALA A 117 -0.61 -16.97 -7.60
C ALA A 117 0.92 -16.92 -7.46
N ALA A 118 1.51 -15.73 -7.41
CA ALA A 118 2.97 -15.54 -7.31
C ALA A 118 3.51 -15.98 -5.95
N PHE A 119 2.82 -15.61 -4.87
CA PHE A 119 3.22 -15.96 -3.51
C PHE A 119 2.71 -17.35 -3.09
N GLY A 120 1.55 -17.79 -3.60
CA GLY A 120 0.97 -19.09 -3.30
C GLY A 120 0.86 -19.33 -1.80
N ASP A 121 1.21 -20.53 -1.35
CA ASP A 121 1.14 -20.92 0.07
C ASP A 121 2.21 -20.22 0.95
N ALA A 122 3.12 -19.42 0.37
CA ALA A 122 4.14 -18.71 1.16
C ALA A 122 3.55 -17.59 2.04
N ILE A 123 2.34 -17.12 1.70
CA ILE A 123 1.62 -16.11 2.48
C ILE A 123 0.18 -16.56 2.73
N ALA A 124 -0.39 -16.08 3.83
CA ALA A 124 -1.82 -16.15 4.11
C ALA A 124 -2.40 -14.74 4.07
N VAL A 125 -3.30 -14.46 3.12
CA VAL A 125 -3.99 -13.16 3.04
C VAL A 125 -4.98 -13.08 4.19
N GLU A 126 -4.79 -12.09 5.06
CA GLU A 126 -5.60 -11.87 6.26
C GLU A 126 -6.71 -10.85 6.00
N GLU A 127 -6.45 -9.87 5.14
CA GLU A 127 -7.41 -8.85 4.75
C GLU A 127 -7.18 -8.45 3.29
N GLU A 128 -8.28 -8.27 2.56
CA GLU A 128 -8.30 -7.69 1.22
C GLU A 128 -9.40 -6.62 1.17
N THR A 129 -9.03 -5.39 0.87
CA THR A 129 -9.95 -4.25 0.79
C THR A 129 -9.86 -3.59 -0.59
N HIS A 130 -11.02 -3.36 -1.22
CA HIS A 130 -11.12 -2.69 -2.52
C HIS A 130 -11.56 -1.25 -2.33
N GLY A 131 -10.64 -0.33 -2.61
CA GLY A 131 -10.89 1.11 -2.57
C GLY A 131 -11.42 1.64 -3.89
N PHE A 132 -12.30 2.64 -3.81
CA PHE A 132 -12.72 3.42 -4.96
C PHE A 132 -12.74 4.90 -4.59
N ARG A 133 -12.46 5.74 -5.58
CA ARG A 133 -12.59 7.18 -5.47
C ARG A 133 -14.06 7.57 -5.52
N TRP A 134 -14.54 8.24 -4.47
CA TRP A 134 -15.90 8.77 -4.48
C TRP A 134 -15.99 10.09 -5.26
N VAL A 135 -17.21 10.55 -5.46
CA VAL A 135 -17.53 11.74 -6.26
C VAL A 135 -16.74 12.94 -5.74
N GLU A 136 -16.08 13.67 -6.65
CA GLU A 136 -15.30 14.88 -6.36
C GLU A 136 -14.14 14.68 -5.36
N GLU A 137 -13.53 13.49 -5.33
CA GLU A 137 -12.40 13.19 -4.42
C GLU A 137 -12.75 13.37 -2.93
N ARG A 138 -14.01 13.08 -2.59
CA ARG A 138 -14.49 13.14 -1.21
C ARG A 138 -14.26 11.84 -0.47
N ASP A 139 -14.01 11.93 0.82
CA ASP A 139 -14.15 10.80 1.73
C ASP A 139 -15.64 10.49 2.00
N PHE A 140 -15.96 9.40 2.70
CA PHE A 140 -17.36 9.08 3.03
C PHE A 140 -18.01 10.04 4.04
N THR A 141 -17.24 10.97 4.60
CA THR A 141 -17.74 12.02 5.48
C THR A 141 -18.30 13.20 4.69
N GLY A 142 -17.99 13.29 3.39
CA GLY A 142 -18.45 14.34 2.48
C GLY A 142 -17.43 15.46 2.30
N PHE A 143 -16.26 15.37 2.94
CA PHE A 143 -15.19 16.36 2.81
C PHE A 143 -14.22 15.94 1.70
N ILE A 144 -13.61 16.92 1.04
CA ILE A 144 -12.56 16.64 0.05
C ILE A 144 -11.35 16.11 0.83
N ASP A 145 -10.81 14.98 0.40
CA ASP A 145 -9.64 14.36 1.02
C ASP A 145 -8.43 14.46 0.09
N GLY A 146 -7.29 14.87 0.65
CA GLY A 146 -6.03 15.02 -0.09
C GLY A 146 -5.73 16.42 -0.67
N THR A 147 -6.48 17.47 -0.30
CA THR A 147 -6.21 18.86 -0.75
C THR A 147 -4.79 19.34 -0.42
N GLU A 148 -4.26 18.97 0.75
CA GLU A 148 -2.94 19.38 1.23
C GLU A 148 -1.83 18.36 0.89
N ASN A 149 -2.12 17.33 0.07
CA ASN A 149 -1.10 16.37 -0.32
C ASN A 149 -0.05 17.02 -1.23
N PRO A 150 1.23 16.64 -1.11
CA PRO A 150 2.26 17.02 -2.07
C PRO A 150 1.86 16.70 -3.51
N GLN A 151 2.17 17.60 -4.44
CA GLN A 151 1.80 17.51 -5.85
C GLN A 151 3.05 17.50 -6.73
N GLY A 152 2.99 16.76 -7.85
CA GLY A 152 4.06 16.73 -8.86
C GLY A 152 5.46 16.49 -8.27
N GLU A 153 6.41 17.35 -8.61
CA GLU A 153 7.83 17.22 -8.25
C GLU A 153 8.12 17.27 -6.73
N SER A 154 7.18 17.73 -5.90
CA SER A 154 7.35 17.72 -4.43
C SER A 154 7.05 16.36 -3.80
N ARG A 155 6.39 15.44 -4.51
CA ARG A 155 6.02 14.12 -3.97
C ARG A 155 7.24 13.25 -3.66
N PRO A 156 8.23 13.11 -4.57
CA PRO A 156 9.43 12.33 -4.27
C PRO A 156 10.19 12.89 -3.06
N GLU A 157 10.24 14.22 -2.88
CA GLU A 157 10.92 14.86 -1.75
C GLU A 157 10.34 14.46 -0.39
N VAL A 158 9.04 14.14 -0.33
CA VAL A 158 8.34 13.75 0.90
C VAL A 158 8.27 12.24 1.07
N ALA A 159 8.02 11.50 -0.02
CA ALA A 159 7.66 10.09 0.04
C ALA A 159 8.82 9.13 -0.23
N VAL A 160 9.92 9.59 -0.83
CA VAL A 160 11.00 8.71 -1.31
C VAL A 160 12.30 9.01 -0.56
N ILE A 161 12.94 7.97 -0.05
CA ILE A 161 14.27 8.07 0.55
C ILE A 161 15.26 8.55 -0.52
N ALA A 162 15.99 9.62 -0.22
CA ALA A 162 16.80 10.35 -1.20
C ALA A 162 17.98 9.52 -1.75
N ASP A 163 18.42 9.85 -2.96
CA ASP A 163 19.65 9.31 -3.53
C ASP A 163 20.85 9.58 -2.62
N GLY A 164 21.70 8.57 -2.44
CA GLY A 164 22.90 8.64 -1.60
C GLY A 164 22.69 8.19 -0.15
N GLU A 165 21.44 7.94 0.27
CA GLU A 165 21.13 7.22 1.52
C GLU A 165 21.15 5.70 1.31
N GLU A 166 21.22 4.93 2.41
CA GLU A 166 21.33 3.46 2.39
C GLU A 166 20.15 2.79 1.65
N ASP A 167 18.93 3.29 1.88
CA ASP A 167 17.68 2.76 1.33
C ASP A 167 17.09 3.63 0.22
N ALA A 168 17.95 4.35 -0.53
CA ALA A 168 17.53 5.26 -1.61
C ALA A 168 16.48 4.63 -2.54
N GLY A 169 15.38 5.34 -2.80
CA GLY A 169 14.24 4.86 -3.59
C GLY A 169 13.17 4.10 -2.79
N GLY A 170 13.43 3.79 -1.52
CA GLY A 170 12.47 3.21 -0.58
C GLY A 170 11.48 4.24 0.01
N SER A 171 10.56 3.75 0.82
CA SER A 171 9.57 4.56 1.55
C SER A 171 9.06 3.79 2.77
N TYR A 172 8.62 4.50 3.81
CA TYR A 172 7.92 3.92 4.96
C TYR A 172 6.41 4.06 4.76
N VAL A 173 5.65 3.01 5.04
CA VAL A 173 4.19 2.99 4.85
C VAL A 173 3.47 2.67 6.15
N LEU A 174 2.36 3.36 6.38
CA LEU A 174 1.39 3.10 7.45
C LEU A 174 0.00 2.93 6.80
N VAL A 175 -0.70 1.86 7.16
CA VAL A 175 -2.09 1.63 6.75
C VAL A 175 -2.98 1.52 7.98
N GLN A 176 -4.17 2.12 7.91
CA GLN A 176 -5.20 2.05 8.95
C GLN A 176 -6.56 2.02 8.27
N ARG A 177 -7.36 0.98 8.54
CA ARG A 177 -8.75 0.89 8.06
C ARG A 177 -9.70 1.53 9.06
N TYR A 178 -10.51 2.47 8.59
CA TYR A 178 -11.53 3.15 9.37
C TYR A 178 -12.93 2.65 8.99
N GLU A 179 -13.75 2.36 9.99
CA GLU A 179 -15.18 2.11 9.85
C GLU A 179 -15.94 3.34 10.35
N HIS A 180 -16.61 4.05 9.45
CA HIS A 180 -17.32 5.28 9.78
C HIS A 180 -18.76 4.99 10.25
N ASP A 181 -19.17 5.58 11.38
CA ASP A 181 -20.58 5.66 11.75
C ASP A 181 -21.26 6.82 11.00
N LEU A 182 -21.63 6.57 9.75
CA LEU A 182 -22.24 7.55 8.86
C LEU A 182 -23.60 8.05 9.39
N LYS A 183 -24.32 7.22 10.16
CA LYS A 183 -25.61 7.60 10.75
C LYS A 183 -25.41 8.63 11.85
N LYS A 184 -24.46 8.38 12.75
CA LYS A 184 -24.09 9.35 13.78
C LYS A 184 -23.55 10.63 13.16
N MET A 185 -22.74 10.51 12.11
CA MET A 185 -22.21 11.67 11.42
C MET A 185 -23.32 12.54 10.78
N ALA A 186 -24.27 11.91 10.09
CA ALA A 186 -25.39 12.62 9.45
C ALA A 186 -26.31 13.35 10.44
N ALA A 187 -26.23 13.05 11.74
CA ALA A 187 -26.99 13.73 12.77
C ALA A 187 -26.40 15.11 13.15
N TYR A 188 -25.15 15.40 12.79
CA TYR A 188 -24.53 16.71 13.05
C TYR A 188 -24.94 17.74 11.98
N SER A 189 -25.23 18.96 12.43
CA SER A 189 -25.58 20.08 11.53
C SER A 189 -24.37 20.50 10.68
N ARG A 190 -24.64 20.99 9.47
CA ARG A 190 -23.62 21.53 8.53
C ARG A 190 -23.35 23.03 8.74
N THR A 191 -23.95 23.61 9.77
CA THR A 191 -23.89 25.04 10.10
C THR A 191 -22.68 25.38 10.94
#